data_AF-A0A819DIR9-F1
#
_entry.id   AF-A0A819DIR9-F1
#
_cell.length_a   1.000
_cell.length_b   1.000
_cell.length_c   1.000
_cell.angle_alpha   90.00
_cell.angle_beta   90.00
_cell.angle_gamma   90.00
#
_symmetry.space_group_name_H-M   'P 1'
#
loop_
_entity.id
_entity.type
_entity.pdbx_description
1 polymer ?
#
loop_
_entity_poly.entity_id
_entity_poly.type
_entity_poly.pdbx_seq_one_letter_code
_entity_poly.pdbx_strand_id
1 'polypeptide(L)'
;MNIRYELLIRARSDSVLDIVPRTLEPLNNSTLVKPNENDFGCYNDRFSIGSMSIMEKYMRRWHDLSRCHVENLHTESFLKLFLNRFNINVQLMTRLSYKEQPHGDRRCH
;
A
#
# COMPACT_ATOMS: atom_id res chain seq x y z
N MET A 1 -7.50 29.54 -1.12
CA MET A 1 -6.22 28.79 -1.11
C MET A 1 -6.57 27.35 -1.48
N ASN A 2 -6.30 26.92 -2.72
CA ASN A 2 -6.61 25.55 -3.17
C ASN A 2 -5.47 24.64 -2.73
N ILE A 3 -5.67 23.88 -1.65
CA ILE A 3 -4.76 22.80 -1.28
C ILE A 3 -4.94 21.70 -2.33
N ARG A 4 -4.01 21.60 -3.28
CA ARG A 4 -3.87 20.43 -4.13
C ARG A 4 -3.04 19.43 -3.35
N TYR A 5 -3.68 18.39 -2.84
CA TYR A 5 -2.97 17.25 -2.28
C TYR A 5 -2.17 16.58 -3.41
N GLU A 6 -0.87 16.37 -3.20
CA GLU A 6 -0.01 15.72 -4.19
C GLU A 6 0.17 14.23 -3.90
N LEU A 7 0.00 13.84 -2.63
CA LEU A 7 0.22 12.49 -2.13
C LEU A 7 -0.98 12.00 -1.31
N LEU A 8 -1.23 10.69 -1.36
CA LEU A 8 -2.17 10.00 -0.49
C LEU A 8 -1.46 8.89 0.28
N ILE A 9 -1.87 8.73 1.53
CA ILE A 9 -1.40 7.68 2.42
C ILE A 9 -2.55 6.70 2.64
N ARG A 10 -2.26 5.41 2.47
CA ARG A 10 -3.16 4.30 2.79
C ARG A 10 -2.51 3.46 3.87
N ALA A 11 -3.19 3.33 5.01
CA ALA A 11 -2.80 2.43 6.10
C ALA A 11 -3.97 1.48 6.43
N ARG A 12 -3.67 0.23 6.77
CA ARG A 12 -4.63 -0.73 7.30
C ARG A 12 -4.91 -0.39 8.77
N SER A 13 -6.11 -0.67 9.26
CA SER A 13 -6.55 -0.30 10.62
C SER A 13 -5.76 -0.99 11.73
N ASP A 14 -5.20 -2.15 11.45
CA ASP A 14 -4.33 -2.94 12.35
C ASP A 14 -2.83 -2.62 12.18
N SER A 15 -2.50 -1.63 11.36
CA SER A 15 -1.13 -1.26 11.00
C SER A 15 -0.96 0.23 11.27
N VAL A 16 -0.40 0.58 12.42
CA VAL A 16 -0.21 1.98 12.82
C VAL A 16 1.15 2.45 12.34
N LEU A 17 1.18 3.53 11.56
CA LEU A 17 2.42 4.21 11.21
C LEU A 17 3.23 4.56 12.46
N ASP A 18 4.46 4.07 12.52
CA ASP A 18 5.35 4.33 13.65
C ASP A 18 6.17 5.59 13.38
N ILE A 19 6.81 5.62 12.21
CA ILE A 19 7.63 6.74 11.77
C ILE A 19 7.29 7.07 10.32
N VAL A 20 6.82 8.31 10.11
CA VAL A 20 6.73 8.92 8.79
C VAL A 20 7.82 9.98 8.68
N PRO A 21 8.70 9.93 7.66
CA PRO A 21 9.72 10.95 7.50
C PRO A 21 9.06 12.32 7.27
N ARG A 22 9.63 13.37 7.86
CA ARG A 22 9.14 14.75 7.70
C ARG A 22 9.19 15.23 6.25
N THR A 23 10.05 14.62 5.45
CA THR A 23 10.20 14.85 4.02
C THR A 23 10.07 13.52 3.30
N LEU A 24 9.19 13.51 2.30
CA LEU A 24 9.15 12.48 1.28
C LEU A 24 9.70 13.11 0.01
N GLU A 25 10.69 12.48 -0.60
CA GLU A 25 11.12 12.89 -1.93
C GLU A 25 9.93 12.80 -2.90
N PRO A 26 9.88 13.67 -3.92
CA PRO A 26 8.78 13.66 -4.87
C PRO A 26 8.64 12.28 -5.50
N LEU A 27 7.52 11.63 -5.20
CA LEU A 27 7.19 10.34 -5.81
C LEU A 27 6.73 10.61 -7.24
N ASN A 28 7.39 9.97 -8.19
CA ASN A 28 6.96 10.05 -9.58
C ASN A 28 5.53 9.47 -9.72
N ASN A 29 4.85 9.83 -10.81
CA ASN A 29 3.46 9.40 -11.08
C ASN A 29 3.32 7.91 -11.45
N SER A 30 4.37 7.12 -11.31
CA SER A 30 4.40 5.67 -11.49
C SER A 30 4.92 4.89 -10.28
N THR A 31 5.31 5.55 -9.18
CA THR A 31 5.94 4.89 -8.03
C THR A 31 5.06 4.95 -6.80
N LEU A 32 4.84 3.77 -6.22
CA LEU A 32 4.27 3.57 -4.91
C LEU A 32 5.39 3.27 -3.90
N VAL A 33 5.38 3.95 -2.76
CA VAL A 33 6.32 3.71 -1.68
C VAL A 33 5.70 2.84 -0.61
N LYS A 34 6.49 1.88 -0.13
CA LYS A 34 6.15 0.99 0.98
C LYS A 34 7.29 0.93 2.01
N PRO A 35 6.98 0.58 3.27
CA PRO A 35 7.99 0.36 4.31
C PRO A 35 8.92 -0.79 3.90
N ASN A 36 10.20 -0.71 4.25
CA ASN A 36 11.16 -1.78 4.01
C ASN A 36 10.98 -2.93 5.02
N GLU A 37 9.93 -3.72 4.83
CA GLU A 37 9.65 -4.93 5.61
C GLU A 37 9.45 -6.14 4.68
N ASN A 38 9.97 -7.29 5.10
CA ASN A 38 10.14 -8.50 4.27
C ASN A 38 8.85 -9.31 4.01
N ASP A 39 7.66 -8.72 4.16
CA ASP A 39 6.42 -9.45 3.86
C ASP A 39 6.22 -9.56 2.34
N PHE A 40 6.37 -10.79 1.83
CA PHE A 40 6.20 -11.21 0.43
C PHE A 40 6.98 -10.35 -0.59
N GLY A 41 8.24 -10.03 -0.28
CA GLY A 41 9.12 -9.31 -1.20
C GLY A 41 8.60 -7.91 -1.55
N CYS A 42 8.17 -7.15 -0.54
CA CYS A 42 7.66 -5.76 -0.61
C CYS A 42 6.16 -5.62 -0.97
N TYR A 43 5.46 -6.72 -1.27
CA TYR A 43 4.09 -6.69 -1.76
C TYR A 43 3.06 -6.98 -0.67
N ASN A 44 3.05 -6.20 0.41
CA ASN A 44 1.97 -6.25 1.40
C ASN A 44 0.96 -5.11 1.20
N ASP A 45 -0.32 -5.31 1.53
CA ASP A 45 -1.35 -4.26 1.50
C ASP A 45 -1.58 -3.69 2.90
N ARG A 46 -0.52 -3.36 3.63
CA ARG A 46 -0.62 -2.79 4.98
C ARG A 46 -0.44 -1.29 4.97
N PHE A 47 0.62 -0.83 4.31
CA PHE A 47 0.94 0.58 4.21
C PHE A 47 1.38 0.95 2.79
N SER A 48 0.98 2.12 2.29
CA SER A 48 1.35 2.61 0.96
C SER A 48 1.25 4.13 0.86
N ILE A 49 2.20 4.75 0.17
CA ILE A 49 2.18 6.18 -0.19
C ILE A 49 2.38 6.29 -1.70
N GLY A 50 1.63 7.16 -2.35
CA GLY A 50 1.82 7.48 -3.76
C GLY A 50 1.13 8.78 -4.13
N SER A 51 1.28 9.19 -5.39
CA SER A 51 0.50 10.31 -5.90
C SER A 51 -0.99 9.99 -5.91
N MET A 52 -1.84 11.02 -5.91
CA MET A 52 -3.31 10.83 -5.95
C MET A 52 -3.75 9.91 -7.09
N SER A 53 -3.15 10.06 -8.28
CA SER A 53 -3.51 9.28 -9.47
C SER A 53 -3.15 7.80 -9.35
N ILE A 54 -2.00 7.47 -8.74
CA ILE A 54 -1.62 6.09 -8.45
C ILE A 54 -2.52 5.52 -7.37
N MET A 55 -2.75 6.27 -6.30
CA MET A 55 -3.51 5.80 -5.16
C MET A 55 -4.98 5.58 -5.49
N GLU A 56 -5.55 6.37 -6.40
CA GLU A 56 -6.90 6.09 -6.92
C GLU A 56 -6.97 4.73 -7.62
N LYS A 57 -5.98 4.40 -8.47
CA LYS A 57 -5.88 3.08 -9.10
C LYS A 57 -5.68 1.99 -8.05
N TYR A 58 -4.76 2.20 -7.12
CA TYR A 58 -4.45 1.27 -6.03
C TYR A 58 -5.70 0.90 -5.22
N MET A 59 -6.50 1.89 -4.82
CA MET A 59 -7.68 1.67 -4.00
C MET A 59 -8.80 0.90 -4.73
N ARG A 60 -8.84 0.94 -6.06
CA ARG A 60 -9.78 0.14 -6.87
C ARG A 60 -9.47 -1.36 -6.85
N ARG A 61 -8.27 -1.76 -6.43
CA ARG A 61 -7.85 -3.17 -6.28
C ARG A 61 -8.87 -4.01 -5.50
N TRP A 62 -9.43 -3.47 -4.42
CA TRP A 62 -10.43 -4.20 -3.61
C TRP A 62 -11.70 -4.54 -4.42
N HIS A 63 -12.15 -3.60 -5.25
CA HIS A 63 -13.29 -3.84 -6.14
C HIS A 63 -12.96 -4.89 -7.20
N ASP A 64 -11.75 -4.88 -7.74
CA ASP A 64 -11.33 -5.89 -8.72
C ASP A 64 -11.20 -7.28 -8.08
N LEU A 65 -10.62 -7.36 -6.87
CA LEU A 65 -10.49 -8.61 -6.11
C LEU A 65 -11.86 -9.21 -5.74
N SER A 66 -12.82 -8.37 -5.33
CA SER A 66 -14.16 -8.84 -4.95
C SER A 66 -15.00 -9.33 -6.14
N ARG A 67 -14.76 -8.79 -7.35
CA ARG A 67 -15.45 -9.19 -8.59
C ARG A 67 -14.80 -10.40 -9.26
N CYS A 68 -13.48 -10.52 -9.19
CA CYS A 68 -12.74 -11.67 -9.67
C CYS A 68 -12.40 -12.57 -8.49
N HIS A 69 -13.33 -13.45 -8.09
CA HIS A 69 -13.03 -14.53 -7.17
C HIS A 69 -12.06 -15.50 -7.85
N VAL A 70 -10.76 -15.23 -7.73
CA VAL A 70 -9.72 -16.15 -8.18
C VAL A 70 -9.45 -17.09 -7.02
N GLU A 71 -10.00 -18.30 -7.10
CA GLU A 71 -9.70 -19.35 -6.14
C GLU A 71 -8.17 -19.55 -6.05
N ASN A 72 -7.66 -19.68 -4.82
CA ASN A 72 -6.25 -19.95 -4.51
C ASN A 72 -5.24 -18.83 -4.85
N LEU A 73 -5.68 -17.60 -5.14
CA LEU A 73 -4.76 -16.48 -5.31
C LEU A 73 -4.53 -15.73 -3.98
N HIS A 74 -3.32 -15.82 -3.44
CA HIS A 74 -2.92 -15.02 -2.28
C HIS A 74 -3.05 -13.51 -2.55
N THR A 75 -3.45 -12.74 -1.53
CA THR A 75 -3.71 -11.30 -1.61
C THR A 75 -2.50 -10.50 -2.12
N GLU A 76 -1.29 -10.90 -1.72
CA GLU A 76 -0.01 -10.31 -2.12
C GLU A 76 0.31 -10.62 -3.59
N SER A 77 0.02 -11.83 -4.04
CA SER A 77 0.14 -12.22 -5.46
C SER A 77 -0.82 -11.42 -6.33
N PHE A 78 -2.07 -11.25 -5.89
CA PHE A 78 -3.03 -10.38 -6.58
C PHE A 78 -2.55 -8.92 -6.61
N LEU A 79 -2.03 -8.41 -5.49
CA LEU A 79 -1.50 -7.06 -5.42
C LEU A 79 -0.38 -6.85 -6.45
N LYS A 80 0.58 -7.77 -6.53
CA LYS A 80 1.67 -7.70 -7.51
C LYS A 80 1.16 -7.67 -8.95
N LEU A 81 0.24 -8.57 -9.31
CA LEU A 81 -0.36 -8.61 -10.65
C LEU A 81 -1.13 -7.32 -10.97
N PHE A 82 -1.88 -6.80 -10.01
CA PHE A 82 -2.64 -5.56 -10.15
C PHE A 82 -1.71 -4.36 -10.41
N LEU A 83 -0.67 -4.18 -9.59
CA LEU A 83 0.29 -3.08 -9.77
C LEU A 83 1.00 -3.16 -11.12
N ASN A 84 1.39 -4.36 -11.55
CA ASN A 84 2.00 -4.60 -12.86
C ASN A 84 1.07 -4.19 -14.01
N ARG A 85 -0.23 -4.51 -13.93
CA ARG A 85 -1.22 -4.13 -14.96
C ARG A 85 -1.28 -2.63 -15.20
N PHE A 86 -1.01 -1.82 -14.17
CA PHE A 86 -1.03 -0.36 -14.25
C PHE A 86 0.35 0.27 -14.40
N ASN A 87 1.41 -0.52 -14.60
CA ASN A 87 2.80 -0.08 -14.63
C ASN A 87 3.19 0.74 -13.39
N ILE A 88 2.71 0.32 -12.22
CA ILE A 88 3.04 0.95 -10.95
C ILE A 88 4.26 0.24 -10.34
N ASN A 89 5.36 0.97 -10.24
CA ASN A 89 6.59 0.54 -9.58
C ASN A 89 6.42 0.59 -8.06
N VAL A 90 7.05 -0.35 -7.36
CA VAL A 90 7.14 -0.34 -5.89
C VAL A 90 8.56 0.02 -5.48
N GLN A 91 8.69 1.05 -4.65
CA GLN A 91 9.95 1.45 -4.04
C GLN A 91 9.86 1.25 -2.52
N LEU A 92 10.86 0.60 -1.97
CA LEU A 92 11.01 0.48 -0.52
C LEU A 92 11.67 1.72 0.07
N MET A 93 11.16 2.16 1.21
CA MET A 93 11.75 3.25 1.98
C MET A 93 12.14 2.75 3.36
N THR A 94 13.44 2.74 3.65
CA THR A 94 14.02 2.24 4.91
C THR A 94 13.69 3.09 6.13
N ARG A 95 13.36 4.37 5.92
CA ARG A 95 13.00 5.34 6.99
C ARG A 95 11.51 5.35 7.33
N LEU A 96 10.73 4.50 6.67
CA LEU A 96 9.29 4.38 6.85
C LEU A 96 9.04 3.02 7.51
N SER A 97 8.30 3.03 8.62
CA SER A 97 7.93 1.82 9.37
C SER A 97 6.52 1.94 9.92
N TYR A 98 5.89 0.81 10.17
CA TYR A 98 4.63 0.73 10.92
C TYR A 98 4.76 -0.32 12.02
N LYS A 99 3.87 -0.26 12.99
CA LYS A 99 3.69 -1.24 14.05
C LYS A 99 2.39 -1.96 13.81
N GLU A 100 2.43 -3.29 13.82
CA GLU A 100 1.21 -4.09 13.95
C GLU A 100 0.56 -3.79 15.30
N GLN A 101 -0.73 -3.52 15.28
CA GLN A 101 -1.51 -3.61 16.51
C GLN A 101 -1.83 -5.08 16.76
N PRO A 102 -1.48 -5.63 17.94
CA PRO A 102 -1.85 -6.99 18.28
C PRO A 102 -3.37 -7.14 18.21
N HIS A 103 -3.82 -8.03 17.35
CA HIS A 103 -5.21 -8.45 17.32
C HIS A 103 -5.49 -9.20 18.63
N GLY A 104 -6.41 -8.71 19.45
CA GLY A 104 -6.87 -9.49 20.60
C GLY A 104 -7.46 -10.82 20.15
N ASP A 105 -7.41 -11.85 21.00
CA ASP A 105 -7.77 -13.27 20.75
C ASP A 105 -9.10 -13.55 20.01
N ARG A 106 -9.93 -12.54 19.76
CA ARG A 106 -11.25 -12.63 19.14
C ARG A 106 -11.39 -11.96 17.77
N ARG A 107 -10.30 -11.51 17.13
CA ARG A 107 -10.38 -10.93 15.77
C ARG A 107 -9.36 -11.62 14.87
N CYS A 108 -9.81 -12.66 14.16
CA CYS A 108 -9.04 -13.31 13.10
C CYS A 108 -8.94 -12.41 11.86
N HIS A 109 -7.84 -12.60 11.11
CA HIS A 109 -7.57 -12.01 9.80
C HIS A 109 -8.61 -12.35 8.73
#